data_AF-A0A9Q0I932-F1
#
_entry.id   AF-A0A9Q0I932-F1
#
_cell.length_a   1.000
_cell.length_b   1.000
_cell.length_c   1.000
_cell.angle_alpha   90.00
_cell.angle_beta   90.00
_cell.angle_gamma   90.00
#
_symmetry.space_group_name_H-M   'P 1'
#
loop_
_entity.id
_entity.type
_entity.pdbx_description
1 polymer ?
#
loop_
_entity_poly.entity_id
_entity_poly.type
_entity_poly.pdbx_seq_one_letter_code
_entity_poly.pdbx_strand_id
1 'polypeptide(L)'
;MAGDLVSPEVITCSRSMAGDLVSPEVITCSRSMAGDLVSPEVITCSRSMAGDLVSPEVITCSRSMAGDLVSPEMITCSRSMAGDLVSPEVITCSRSMVGDLVSPEVITCSRSMVGDLVSPEVITCSRSMVGDLVSPEVITCSRSMAGDLVSPEVITCSRSMVGDLVSPEVIICSRSMAGDLVSPEVITCSRSMAGDLVSPEVITCSRSMVGDLVSPEVITCSRSMAGDLADLQVRSPGQHSSCSFISSQKAPLRYRLHHVAMRLCMLSLSMGNLNDAIFAMVLYSSPFSLPVRKCDPRPNSQ
;
A
#
# COMPACT_ATOMS: atom_id res chain seq x y z
N MET A 1 -40.75 -5.69 5.04
CA MET A 1 -40.81 -6.22 6.40
C MET A 1 -40.32 -5.13 7.33
N ALA A 2 -40.98 -4.92 8.47
CA ALA A 2 -40.57 -3.94 9.47
C ALA A 2 -40.63 -4.60 10.84
N GLY A 3 -39.59 -4.41 11.65
CA GLY A 3 -39.52 -4.90 13.02
C GLY A 3 -38.24 -5.66 13.31
N ASP A 4 -37.83 -5.62 14.57
CA ASP A 4 -36.59 -6.22 15.04
C ASP A 4 -36.79 -7.73 15.24
N LEU A 5 -35.78 -8.51 14.86
CA LEU A 5 -35.83 -9.97 15.01
C LEU A 5 -34.59 -10.47 15.74
N VAL A 6 -34.78 -11.51 16.54
CA VAL A 6 -33.71 -12.21 17.23
C VAL A 6 -33.69 -13.66 16.74
N SER A 7 -32.52 -14.10 16.28
CA SER A 7 -32.23 -15.44 15.77
C SER A 7 -33.13 -15.96 14.63
N PRO A 8 -33.39 -15.18 13.56
CA PRO A 8 -34.06 -15.72 12.39
C PRO A 8 -33.05 -16.52 11.52
N GLU A 9 -33.30 -17.80 11.28
CA GLU A 9 -32.40 -18.63 10.44
C GLU A 9 -32.25 -18.01 9.03
N VAL A 10 -33.34 -17.82 8.30
CA VAL A 10 -33.30 -17.34 6.91
C VAL A 10 -34.27 -16.19 6.69
N ILE A 11 -33.73 -15.09 6.17
CA ILE A 11 -34.48 -13.91 5.77
C ILE A 11 -34.34 -13.69 4.28
N THR A 12 -35.48 -13.64 3.59
CA THR A 12 -35.55 -13.24 2.18
C THR A 12 -36.46 -12.03 2.00
N CYS A 13 -35.95 -11.01 1.30
CA CYS A 13 -36.67 -9.77 1.07
C CYS A 13 -36.50 -9.29 -0.37
N SER A 14 -37.59 -9.13 -1.11
CA SER A 14 -37.52 -8.64 -2.50
C SER A 14 -37.53 -7.11 -2.62
N ARG A 15 -37.96 -6.39 -1.58
CA ARG A 15 -38.22 -4.93 -1.66
C ARG A 15 -37.54 -4.12 -0.57
N SER A 16 -38.01 -4.24 0.65
CA SER A 16 -37.50 -3.44 1.74
C SER A 16 -37.64 -4.18 3.06
N MET A 17 -36.54 -4.17 3.81
CA MET A 17 -36.50 -4.54 5.22
C MET A 17 -36.07 -3.31 6.01
N ALA A 18 -36.74 -3.09 7.13
CA ALA A 18 -36.38 -2.09 8.12
C ALA A 18 -36.42 -2.72 9.51
N GLY A 19 -35.41 -2.50 10.34
CA GLY A 19 -35.34 -3.03 11.70
C GLY A 19 -34.05 -3.78 11.94
N ASP A 20 -33.74 -3.94 13.22
CA ASP A 20 -32.47 -4.49 13.67
C ASP A 20 -32.57 -6.01 13.76
N LEU A 21 -31.50 -6.71 13.39
CA LEU A 21 -31.45 -8.17 13.44
C LEU A 21 -30.28 -8.63 14.28
N VAL A 22 -30.55 -9.59 15.16
CA VAL A 22 -29.53 -10.23 15.98
C VAL A 22 -29.43 -11.70 15.59
N SER A 23 -28.21 -12.13 15.26
CA SER A 23 -27.83 -13.50 14.91
C SER A 23 -28.66 -14.15 13.79
N PRO A 24 -28.88 -13.50 12.62
CA PRO A 24 -29.46 -14.18 11.48
C PRO A 24 -28.41 -15.05 10.75
N GLU A 25 -28.73 -16.28 10.38
CA GLU A 25 -27.75 -17.08 9.60
C GLU A 25 -27.63 -16.51 8.18
N VAL A 26 -28.75 -16.38 7.47
CA VAL A 26 -28.73 -15.93 6.07
C VAL A 26 -29.72 -14.80 5.82
N ILE A 27 -29.22 -13.69 5.28
CA ILE A 27 -30.05 -12.59 4.80
C ILE A 27 -29.84 -12.34 3.31
N THR A 28 -30.91 -12.42 2.53
CA THR A 28 -30.92 -12.04 1.12
C THR A 28 -31.93 -10.92 0.86
N CYS A 29 -31.45 -9.75 0.43
CA CYS A 29 -32.29 -8.60 0.08
C CYS A 29 -32.01 -8.07 -1.33
N SER A 30 -33.03 -8.02 -2.20
CA SER A 30 -32.84 -7.56 -3.58
C SER A 30 -32.75 -6.04 -3.73
N ARG A 31 -33.15 -5.26 -2.72
CA ARG A 31 -33.35 -3.81 -2.87
C ARG A 31 -32.81 -3.04 -1.67
N SER A 32 -33.58 -2.87 -0.61
CA SER A 32 -33.16 -2.03 0.51
C SER A 32 -33.26 -2.75 1.84
N MET A 33 -32.21 -2.63 2.63
CA MET A 33 -32.17 -2.98 4.03
C MET A 33 -31.78 -1.73 4.81
N ALA A 34 -32.49 -1.46 5.88
CA ALA A 34 -32.19 -0.39 6.81
C ALA A 34 -32.28 -0.93 8.24
N GLY A 35 -31.25 -0.75 9.05
CA GLY A 35 -31.19 -1.27 10.42
C GLY A 35 -29.89 -2.00 10.67
N ASP A 36 -29.59 -2.16 11.95
CA ASP A 36 -28.31 -2.67 12.41
C ASP A 36 -28.34 -4.20 12.46
N LEU A 37 -27.23 -4.82 12.10
CA LEU A 37 -27.09 -6.27 12.08
C LEU A 37 -25.99 -6.71 13.02
N VAL A 38 -26.32 -7.60 13.95
CA VAL A 38 -25.36 -8.17 14.89
C VAL A 38 -25.19 -9.67 14.61
N SER A 39 -23.96 -10.08 14.38
CA SER A 39 -23.53 -11.46 14.11
C SER A 39 -24.29 -12.19 13.00
N PRO A 40 -24.49 -11.60 11.80
CA PRO A 40 -25.07 -12.32 10.68
C PRO A 40 -24.01 -13.21 10.01
N GLU A 41 -24.30 -14.48 9.68
CA GLU A 41 -23.30 -15.30 8.97
C GLU A 41 -23.14 -14.80 7.53
N VAL A 42 -24.24 -14.74 6.77
CA VAL A 42 -24.20 -14.36 5.35
C VAL A 42 -25.21 -13.29 5.02
N ILE A 43 -24.73 -12.22 4.39
CA ILE A 43 -25.58 -11.13 3.88
C ILE A 43 -25.35 -10.92 2.39
N THR A 44 -26.43 -11.00 1.62
CA THR A 44 -26.44 -10.66 0.20
C THR A 44 -27.42 -9.53 -0.06
N CYS A 45 -26.93 -8.36 -0.49
CA CYS A 45 -27.74 -7.21 -0.85
C CYS A 45 -27.44 -6.71 -2.28
N SER A 46 -28.46 -6.63 -3.14
CA SER A 46 -28.23 -6.20 -4.52
C SER A 46 -28.15 -4.68 -4.73
N ARG A 47 -28.68 -3.85 -3.81
CA ARG A 47 -28.69 -2.39 -4.03
C ARG A 47 -28.27 -1.54 -2.85
N SER A 48 -28.97 -1.62 -1.73
CA SER A 48 -28.80 -0.64 -0.67
C SER A 48 -28.90 -1.31 0.69
N MET A 49 -27.85 -1.16 1.47
CA MET A 49 -27.81 -1.48 2.89
C MET A 49 -27.46 -0.20 3.63
N ALA A 50 -28.22 0.10 4.66
CA ALA A 50 -27.99 1.23 5.55
C ALA A 50 -28.10 0.74 6.99
N GLY A 51 -27.10 1.00 7.82
CA GLY A 51 -27.03 0.50 9.18
C GLY A 51 -25.70 -0.17 9.46
N ASP A 52 -25.39 -0.28 10.74
CA ASP A 52 -24.11 -0.77 11.21
C ASP A 52 -24.12 -2.30 11.24
N LEU A 53 -22.98 -2.91 10.96
CA LEU A 53 -22.82 -4.36 11.02
C LEU A 53 -21.74 -4.72 12.02
N VAL A 54 -22.07 -5.61 12.96
CA VAL A 54 -21.14 -6.12 13.94
C VAL A 54 -20.94 -7.61 13.71
N SER A 55 -19.70 -8.02 13.49
CA SER A 55 -19.25 -9.40 13.30
C SER A 55 -19.99 -10.20 12.21
N PRO A 56 -20.19 -9.66 10.98
CA PRO A 56 -20.71 -10.46 9.88
C PRO A 56 -19.62 -11.37 9.31
N GLU A 57 -19.90 -12.65 9.03
CA GLU A 57 -18.86 -13.49 8.38
C GLU A 57 -18.69 -13.06 6.91
N VAL A 58 -19.78 -13.04 6.14
CA VAL A 58 -19.72 -12.73 4.70
C VAL A 58 -20.73 -11.67 4.30
N ILE A 59 -20.25 -10.62 3.66
CA ILE A 59 -21.09 -9.58 3.08
C ILE A 59 -20.84 -9.43 1.59
N THR A 60 -21.91 -9.57 0.80
CA THR A 60 -21.91 -9.29 -0.63
C THR A 60 -22.90 -8.17 -0.96
N CYS A 61 -22.39 -7.02 -1.41
CA CYS A 61 -23.21 -5.89 -1.83
C CYS A 61 -22.90 -5.43 -3.27
N SER A 62 -23.89 -5.36 -4.15
CA SER A 62 -23.63 -4.96 -5.55
C SER A 62 -23.55 -3.45 -5.77
N ARG A 63 -24.09 -2.60 -4.89
CA ARG A 63 -24.15 -1.15 -5.18
C ARG A 63 -23.80 -0.21 -4.05
N SER A 64 -24.47 -0.30 -2.91
CA SER A 64 -24.37 0.72 -1.88
C SER A 64 -24.53 0.10 -0.50
N MET A 65 -23.53 0.35 0.32
CA MET A 65 -23.52 0.07 1.75
C MET A 65 -23.18 1.38 2.45
N ALA A 66 -23.95 1.72 3.48
CA ALA A 66 -23.77 2.91 4.29
C ALA A 66 -23.91 2.52 5.76
N GLY A 67 -22.87 2.70 6.56
CA GLY A 67 -22.84 2.28 7.96
C GLY A 67 -21.48 1.70 8.30
N ASP A 68 -21.21 1.62 9.59
CA ASP A 68 -19.92 1.17 10.10
C ASP A 68 -19.92 -0.35 10.22
N LEU A 69 -18.76 -0.95 9.95
CA LEU A 69 -18.58 -2.40 9.98
C LEU A 69 -17.50 -2.75 10.99
N VAL A 70 -17.84 -3.61 11.95
CA VAL A 70 -16.93 -4.08 12.99
C VAL A 70 -16.70 -5.57 12.81
N SER A 71 -15.44 -5.97 12.66
CA SER A 71 -14.97 -7.35 12.54
C SER A 71 -15.67 -8.21 11.46
N PRO A 72 -15.85 -7.73 10.21
CA PRO A 72 -16.32 -8.58 9.14
C PRO A 72 -15.21 -9.51 8.64
N GLU A 73 -15.47 -10.80 8.42
CA GLU A 73 -14.43 -11.67 7.85
C GLU A 73 -14.23 -11.34 6.36
N MET A 74 -15.30 -11.32 5.57
CA MET A 74 -15.22 -11.06 4.13
C MET A 74 -16.25 -10.06 3.64
N ILE A 75 -15.78 -9.03 2.93
CA ILE A 75 -16.63 -8.03 2.30
C ILE A 75 -16.35 -7.96 0.81
N THR A 76 -17.41 -8.10 0.00
CA THR A 76 -17.37 -7.85 -1.45
C THR A 76 -18.37 -6.77 -1.82
N CYS A 77 -17.88 -5.62 -2.30
CA CYS A 77 -18.70 -4.52 -2.79
C CYS A 77 -18.36 -4.08 -4.21
N SER A 78 -19.34 -3.95 -5.09
CA SER A 78 -19.04 -3.58 -6.49
C SER A 78 -19.02 -2.07 -6.79
N ARG A 79 -19.63 -1.19 -5.97
CA ARG A 79 -19.75 0.23 -6.38
C ARG A 79 -19.61 1.32 -5.34
N SER A 80 -20.03 1.11 -4.10
CA SER A 80 -19.99 2.15 -3.08
C SER A 80 -20.09 1.52 -1.71
N MET A 81 -19.12 1.82 -0.87
CA MET A 81 -19.13 1.59 0.56
C MET A 81 -18.83 2.93 1.22
N ALA A 82 -19.65 3.29 2.21
CA ALA A 82 -19.50 4.48 3.01
C ALA A 82 -19.65 4.10 4.49
N GLY A 83 -18.70 4.49 5.32
CA GLY A 83 -18.66 4.12 6.73
C GLY A 83 -17.30 3.55 7.09
N ASP A 84 -17.03 3.52 8.38
CA ASP A 84 -15.74 3.11 8.92
C ASP A 84 -15.71 1.60 9.12
N LEU A 85 -14.55 1.00 8.88
CA LEU A 85 -14.33 -0.44 8.97
C LEU A 85 -13.28 -0.73 10.03
N VAL A 86 -13.64 -1.51 11.04
CA VAL A 86 -12.74 -1.93 12.11
C VAL A 86 -12.49 -3.43 12.01
N SER A 87 -11.21 -3.81 11.92
CA SER A 87 -10.73 -5.20 11.87
C SER A 87 -11.39 -6.10 10.82
N PRO A 88 -11.58 -5.66 9.56
CA PRO A 88 -12.04 -6.56 8.51
C PRO A 88 -10.89 -7.48 8.06
N GLU A 89 -11.12 -8.79 7.89
CA GLU A 89 -10.05 -9.65 7.38
C GLU A 89 -9.83 -9.38 5.88
N VAL A 90 -10.88 -9.50 5.06
CA VAL A 90 -10.75 -9.35 3.60
C VAL A 90 -11.77 -8.37 3.05
N ILE A 91 -11.30 -7.36 2.32
CA ILE A 91 -12.14 -6.39 1.63
C ILE A 91 -11.85 -6.38 0.14
N THR A 92 -12.88 -6.64 -0.67
CA THR A 92 -12.84 -6.48 -2.13
C THR A 92 -13.85 -5.42 -2.57
N CYS A 93 -13.35 -4.30 -3.08
CA CYS A 93 -14.18 -3.21 -3.59
C CYS A 93 -13.84 -2.86 -5.05
N SER A 94 -14.82 -2.95 -5.97
CA SER A 94 -14.53 -2.59 -7.37
C SER A 94 -14.54 -1.06 -7.60
N ARG A 95 -15.38 -0.31 -6.88
CA ARG A 95 -15.45 1.15 -7.02
C ARG A 95 -15.84 1.78 -5.71
N SER A 96 -15.10 2.82 -5.32
CA SER A 96 -15.42 3.75 -4.25
C SER A 96 -15.64 3.11 -2.88
N MET A 97 -14.62 3.21 -2.05
CA MET A 97 -14.71 3.06 -0.61
C MET A 97 -14.47 4.43 0.02
N VAL A 98 -15.32 4.82 0.96
CA VAL A 98 -15.23 6.09 1.70
C VAL A 98 -15.39 5.77 3.18
N GLY A 99 -14.45 6.20 4.00
CA GLY A 99 -14.42 5.92 5.43
C GLY A 99 -13.05 5.38 5.84
N ASP A 100 -12.81 5.42 7.14
CA ASP A 100 -11.53 5.05 7.73
C ASP A 100 -11.48 3.55 8.01
N LEU A 101 -10.31 2.96 7.84
CA LEU A 101 -10.08 1.53 7.97
C LEU A 101 -9.04 1.29 9.06
N VAL A 102 -9.42 0.54 10.09
CA VAL A 102 -8.52 0.18 11.21
C VAL A 102 -8.25 -1.32 11.18
N SER A 103 -6.98 -1.69 11.14
CA SER A 103 -6.47 -3.06 11.16
C SER A 103 -7.10 -4.02 10.14
N PRO A 104 -7.26 -3.63 8.85
CA PRO A 104 -7.68 -4.58 7.83
C PRO A 104 -6.53 -5.51 7.45
N GLU A 105 -6.76 -6.82 7.31
CA GLU A 105 -5.68 -7.71 6.84
C GLU A 105 -5.43 -7.51 5.34
N VAL A 106 -6.45 -7.67 4.50
CA VAL A 106 -6.31 -7.59 3.04
C VAL A 106 -7.33 -6.65 2.44
N ILE A 107 -6.84 -5.69 1.66
CA ILE A 107 -7.68 -4.76 0.90
C ILE A 107 -7.35 -4.81 -0.58
N THR A 108 -8.36 -5.10 -1.40
CA THR A 108 -8.30 -5.00 -2.85
C THR A 108 -9.32 -3.99 -3.36
N CYS A 109 -8.85 -2.87 -3.91
CA CYS A 109 -9.70 -1.84 -4.49
C CYS A 109 -9.34 -1.56 -5.96
N SER A 110 -10.29 -1.71 -6.89
CA SER A 110 -10.00 -1.37 -8.29
C SER A 110 -10.02 0.14 -8.54
N ARG A 111 -10.94 0.89 -7.90
CA ARG A 111 -11.16 2.31 -8.22
C ARG A 111 -11.60 3.15 -7.04
N SER A 112 -10.65 3.92 -6.50
CA SER A 112 -10.86 4.96 -5.48
C SER A 112 -11.15 4.39 -4.09
N MET A 113 -10.25 4.69 -3.18
CA MET A 113 -10.38 4.56 -1.74
C MET A 113 -10.12 5.95 -1.18
N VAL A 114 -10.99 6.39 -0.26
CA VAL A 114 -10.91 7.70 0.38
C VAL A 114 -11.12 7.48 1.87
N GLY A 115 -10.15 7.88 2.68
CA GLY A 115 -10.16 7.66 4.12
C GLY A 115 -8.80 7.17 4.60
N ASP A 116 -8.58 7.30 5.89
CA ASP A 116 -7.31 6.98 6.53
C ASP A 116 -7.26 5.49 6.87
N LEU A 117 -6.08 4.90 6.77
CA LEU A 117 -5.84 3.47 6.99
C LEU A 117 -4.82 3.29 8.09
N VAL A 118 -5.21 2.60 9.16
CA VAL A 118 -4.33 2.31 10.30
C VAL A 118 -4.03 0.81 10.35
N SER A 119 -2.75 0.47 10.34
CA SER A 119 -2.21 -0.89 10.42
C SER A 119 -2.82 -1.90 9.43
N PRO A 120 -2.97 -1.57 8.13
CA PRO A 120 -3.37 -2.57 7.15
C PRO A 120 -2.20 -3.52 6.84
N GLU A 121 -2.43 -4.83 6.73
CA GLU A 121 -1.32 -5.73 6.32
C GLU A 121 -1.05 -5.57 4.82
N VAL A 122 -2.07 -5.75 3.97
CA VAL A 122 -1.90 -5.75 2.51
C VAL A 122 -2.91 -4.86 1.83
N ILE A 123 -2.43 -3.93 1.00
CA ILE A 123 -3.26 -3.05 0.20
C ILE A 123 -2.90 -3.14 -1.27
N THR A 124 -3.90 -3.47 -2.10
CA THR A 124 -3.80 -3.43 -3.56
C THR A 124 -4.82 -2.46 -4.13
N CYS A 125 -4.35 -1.40 -4.80
CA CYS A 125 -5.20 -0.42 -5.46
C CYS A 125 -4.81 -0.18 -6.93
N SER A 126 -5.76 -0.34 -7.87
CA SER A 126 -5.41 -0.15 -9.29
C SER A 126 -5.39 1.33 -9.72
N ARG A 127 -6.15 2.22 -9.08
CA ARG A 127 -6.39 3.56 -9.65
C ARG A 127 -6.14 4.73 -8.72
N SER A 128 -6.75 4.77 -7.54
CA SER A 128 -6.70 5.95 -6.69
C SER A 128 -6.86 5.56 -5.23
N MET A 129 -5.99 6.07 -4.39
CA MET A 129 -6.05 6.01 -2.94
C MET A 129 -5.78 7.43 -2.44
N VAL A 130 -6.63 7.90 -1.53
CA VAL A 130 -6.56 9.23 -0.93
C VAL A 130 -6.80 9.06 0.56
N GLY A 131 -5.87 9.54 1.37
CA GLY A 131 -5.91 9.40 2.83
C GLY A 131 -4.56 8.96 3.36
N ASP A 132 -4.38 9.15 4.65
CA ASP A 132 -3.11 8.88 5.32
C ASP A 132 -3.04 7.40 5.73
N LEU A 133 -1.86 6.81 5.62
CA LEU A 133 -1.63 5.41 5.98
C LEU A 133 -0.62 5.33 7.12
N VAL A 134 -1.00 4.67 8.21
CA VAL A 134 -0.14 4.44 9.37
C VAL A 134 0.19 2.96 9.48
N SER A 135 1.47 2.64 9.49
CA SER A 135 2.03 1.30 9.64
C SER A 135 1.46 0.22 8.69
N PRO A 136 1.32 0.48 7.39
CA PRO A 136 0.94 -0.56 6.45
C PRO A 136 2.13 -1.53 6.20
N GLU A 137 1.91 -2.84 6.16
CA GLU A 137 3.02 -3.75 5.79
C GLU A 137 3.32 -3.63 4.29
N VAL A 138 2.33 -3.89 3.42
CA VAL A 138 2.55 -3.91 1.96
C VAL A 138 1.51 -3.07 1.23
N ILE A 139 1.99 -2.15 0.39
CA ILE A 139 1.14 -1.34 -0.47
C ILE A 139 1.53 -1.48 -1.94
N THR A 140 0.56 -1.81 -2.77
CA THR A 140 0.68 -1.83 -4.23
C THR A 140 -0.34 -0.90 -4.88
N CYS A 141 0.12 0.13 -5.59
CA CYS A 141 -0.74 1.06 -6.31
C CYS A 141 -0.32 1.24 -7.79
N SER A 142 -1.23 1.03 -8.74
CA SER A 142 -0.84 1.15 -10.16
C SER A 142 -0.86 2.59 -10.69
N ARG A 143 -1.55 3.55 -10.05
CA ARG A 143 -1.80 4.86 -10.69
C ARG A 143 -1.63 6.10 -9.83
N SER A 144 -2.34 6.23 -8.73
CA SER A 144 -2.25 7.43 -7.91
C SER A 144 -2.48 7.10 -6.45
N MET A 145 -1.55 7.52 -5.62
CA MET A 145 -1.65 7.56 -4.17
C MET A 145 -1.47 9.01 -3.75
N ALA A 146 -2.33 9.49 -2.86
CA ALA A 146 -2.26 10.81 -2.26
C ALA A 146 -2.52 10.70 -0.76
N GLY A 147 -1.70 11.33 0.06
CA GLY A 147 -1.75 11.25 1.52
C GLY A 147 -0.41 10.83 2.09
N ASP A 148 -0.25 11.04 3.39
CA ASP A 148 1.00 10.82 4.09
C ASP A 148 1.11 9.36 4.55
N LEU A 149 2.32 8.81 4.55
CA LEU A 149 2.57 7.42 4.95
C LEU A 149 3.57 7.40 6.10
N VAL A 150 3.19 6.77 7.20
CA VAL A 150 4.05 6.61 8.39
C VAL A 150 4.38 5.14 8.58
N SER A 151 5.67 4.83 8.63
CA SER A 151 6.23 3.48 8.87
C SER A 151 5.69 2.37 7.95
N PRO A 152 5.58 2.57 6.62
CA PRO A 152 5.22 1.48 5.72
C PRO A 152 6.43 0.53 5.54
N GLU A 153 6.24 -0.79 5.56
CA GLU A 153 7.36 -1.71 5.25
C GLU A 153 7.67 -1.64 3.74
N VAL A 154 6.67 -1.85 2.87
CA VAL A 154 6.88 -1.90 1.43
C VAL A 154 5.85 -1.08 0.67
N ILE A 155 6.34 -0.23 -0.24
CA ILE A 155 5.50 0.53 -1.14
C ILE A 155 5.94 0.32 -2.60
N THR A 156 4.99 -0.10 -3.43
CA THR A 156 5.15 -0.17 -4.89
C THR A 156 4.12 0.71 -5.58
N CYS A 157 4.58 1.70 -6.35
CA CYS A 157 3.72 2.58 -7.14
C CYS A 157 4.17 2.70 -8.61
N SER A 158 3.28 2.41 -9.57
CA SER A 158 3.69 2.46 -10.99
C SER A 158 3.63 3.86 -11.61
N ARG A 159 2.94 4.83 -11.00
CA ARG A 159 2.77 6.15 -11.63
C ARG A 159 2.99 7.31 -10.69
N SER A 160 2.08 7.59 -9.76
CA SER A 160 2.11 8.84 -9.02
C SER A 160 1.87 8.60 -7.54
N MET A 161 2.76 9.13 -6.72
CA MET A 161 2.67 9.18 -5.28
C MET A 161 2.86 10.64 -4.87
N VAL A 162 1.94 11.14 -4.04
CA VAL A 162 1.95 12.51 -3.53
C VAL A 162 1.68 12.47 -2.03
N GLY A 163 2.55 13.05 -1.22
CA GLY A 163 2.44 13.03 0.24
C GLY A 163 3.78 12.69 0.86
N ASP A 164 3.89 12.95 2.15
CA ASP A 164 5.12 12.79 2.91
C ASP A 164 5.25 11.36 3.42
N LEU A 165 6.48 10.82 3.42
CA LEU A 165 6.77 9.46 3.86
C LEU A 165 7.76 9.51 5.03
N VAL A 166 7.36 8.92 6.16
CA VAL A 166 8.19 8.83 7.37
C VAL A 166 8.55 7.38 7.63
N SER A 167 9.84 7.08 7.72
CA SER A 167 10.42 5.78 8.03
C SER A 167 9.92 4.60 7.16
N PRO A 168 9.81 4.74 5.82
CA PRO A 168 9.49 3.59 4.97
C PRO A 168 10.70 2.66 4.82
N GLU A 169 10.51 1.33 4.88
CA GLU A 169 11.66 0.43 4.64
C GLU A 169 12.00 0.39 3.14
N VAL A 170 11.03 0.07 2.28
CA VAL A 170 11.28 -0.06 0.83
C VAL A 170 10.26 0.71 0.02
N ILE A 171 10.75 1.56 -0.89
CA ILE A 171 9.93 2.30 -1.84
C ILE A 171 10.37 2.05 -3.27
N ILE A 172 9.41 1.63 -4.11
CA ILE A 172 9.60 1.44 -5.55
C ILE A 172 8.58 2.27 -6.31
N CYS A 173 9.03 3.28 -7.06
CA CYS A 173 8.19 4.11 -7.89
C CYS A 173 8.66 4.16 -9.35
N SER A 174 7.78 3.85 -10.31
CA SER A 174 8.19 3.84 -11.73
C SER A 174 8.15 5.21 -12.41
N ARG A 175 7.42 6.20 -11.88
CA ARG A 175 7.32 7.51 -12.55
C ARG A 175 7.52 8.71 -11.63
N SER A 176 6.58 9.06 -10.79
CA SER A 176 6.63 10.33 -10.07
C SER A 176 6.32 10.14 -8.59
N MET A 177 7.19 10.67 -7.75
CA MET A 177 7.00 10.85 -6.32
C MET A 177 7.13 12.34 -6.01
N ALA A 178 6.21 12.87 -5.22
CA ALA A 178 6.23 14.24 -4.74
C ALA A 178 5.88 14.28 -3.25
N GLY A 179 6.69 14.93 -2.44
CA GLY A 179 6.55 14.95 -0.98
C GLY A 179 7.89 14.63 -0.32
N ASP A 180 7.97 14.91 0.97
CA ASP A 180 9.20 14.78 1.74
C ASP A 180 9.36 13.35 2.26
N LEU A 181 10.61 12.90 2.37
CA LEU A 181 10.97 11.55 2.78
C LEU A 181 11.95 11.60 3.94
N VAL A 182 11.53 11.09 5.09
CA VAL A 182 12.33 11.04 6.31
C VAL A 182 12.69 9.60 6.64
N SER A 183 13.97 9.32 6.78
CA SER A 183 14.55 8.01 7.15
C SER A 183 14.08 6.80 6.32
N PRO A 184 14.00 6.88 4.98
CA PRO A 184 13.72 5.70 4.17
C PRO A 184 14.94 4.77 4.11
N GLU A 185 14.77 3.44 4.26
CA GLU A 185 15.91 2.52 4.09
C GLU A 185 16.29 2.43 2.59
N VAL A 186 15.35 2.09 1.71
CA VAL A 186 15.62 1.92 0.28
C VAL A 186 14.61 2.62 -0.61
N ILE A 187 15.10 3.45 -1.53
CA ILE A 187 14.29 4.13 -2.53
C ILE A 187 14.78 3.80 -3.94
N THR A 188 13.85 3.35 -4.79
CA THR A 188 14.06 3.18 -6.22
C THR A 188 13.02 3.96 -7.02
N CYS A 189 13.45 4.97 -7.79
CA CYS A 189 12.59 5.76 -8.66
C CYS A 189 13.09 5.82 -10.11
N SER A 190 12.27 5.41 -11.08
CA SER A 190 12.73 5.37 -12.49
C SER A 190 12.65 6.72 -13.23
N ARG A 191 11.92 7.73 -12.73
CA ARG A 191 11.85 9.02 -13.44
C ARG A 191 12.05 10.22 -12.54
N SER A 192 11.07 10.64 -11.76
CA SER A 192 11.09 11.93 -11.07
C SER A 192 10.74 11.79 -9.60
N MET A 193 11.57 12.41 -8.76
CA MET A 193 11.31 12.62 -7.34
C MET A 193 11.40 14.12 -7.06
N ALA A 194 10.45 14.64 -6.29
CA ALA A 194 10.39 16.03 -5.88
C ALA A 194 10.05 16.11 -4.39
N GLY A 195 10.86 16.80 -3.59
CA GLY A 195 10.71 16.87 -2.14
C GLY A 195 12.01 16.55 -1.44
N ASP A 196 12.07 16.89 -0.16
CA ASP A 196 13.28 16.80 0.64
C ASP A 196 13.50 15.36 1.14
N LEU A 197 14.76 14.96 1.24
CA LEU A 197 15.20 13.63 1.63
C LEU A 197 16.12 13.72 2.84
N VAL A 198 15.67 13.21 3.98
CA VAL A 198 16.42 13.25 5.24
C VAL A 198 16.83 11.84 5.65
N SER A 199 18.13 11.60 5.79
CA SER A 199 18.72 10.33 6.24
C SER A 199 18.28 9.07 5.48
N PRO A 200 18.24 9.07 4.13
CA PRO A 200 17.95 7.85 3.37
C PRO A 200 19.17 6.91 3.36
N GLU A 201 19.00 5.60 3.54
CA GLU A 201 20.15 4.68 3.46
C GLU A 201 20.57 4.48 1.99
N VAL A 202 19.66 4.06 1.12
CA VAL A 202 19.96 3.81 -0.30
C VAL A 202 18.97 4.49 -1.24
N ILE A 203 19.49 5.28 -2.18
CA ILE A 203 18.68 5.90 -3.23
C ILE A 203 19.17 5.52 -4.63
N THR A 204 18.23 5.10 -5.48
CA THR A 204 18.42 4.89 -6.91
C THR A 204 17.41 5.69 -7.72
N CYS A 205 17.87 6.68 -8.50
CA CYS A 205 17.03 7.48 -9.39
C CYS A 205 17.56 7.52 -10.83
N SER A 206 16.71 7.24 -11.84
CA SER A 206 17.18 7.20 -13.24
C SER A 206 17.08 8.50 -14.02
N ARG A 207 16.31 9.52 -13.59
CA ARG A 207 16.24 10.80 -14.35
C ARG A 207 16.42 12.04 -13.47
N SER A 208 15.46 12.41 -12.65
CA SER A 208 15.46 13.71 -11.97
C SER A 208 15.09 13.59 -10.50
N MET A 209 15.87 14.26 -9.67
CA MET A 209 15.57 14.51 -8.26
C MET A 209 15.60 16.02 -8.03
N VAL A 210 14.60 16.55 -7.35
CA VAL A 210 14.50 17.97 -6.99
C VAL A 210 14.15 18.05 -5.50
N GLY A 211 14.92 18.79 -4.71
CA GLY A 211 14.74 18.88 -3.27
C GLY A 211 16.06 18.67 -2.53
N ASP A 212 16.07 19.02 -1.25
CA ASP A 212 17.26 18.96 -0.43
C ASP A 212 17.56 17.53 0.00
N LEU A 213 18.84 17.21 0.12
CA LEU A 213 19.29 15.87 0.51
C LEU A 213 20.26 15.97 1.69
N VAL A 214 19.85 15.38 2.81
CA VAL A 214 20.57 15.43 4.08
C VAL A 214 20.98 14.02 4.51
N SER A 215 22.26 13.81 4.77
CA SER A 215 22.81 12.57 5.36
C SER A 215 22.46 11.23 4.65
N PRO A 216 22.51 11.12 3.30
CA PRO A 216 22.32 9.86 2.61
C PRO A 216 23.54 8.92 2.75
N GLU A 217 23.35 7.60 2.84
CA GLU A 217 24.49 6.67 2.82
C GLU A 217 24.95 6.31 1.40
N VAL A 218 24.01 6.04 0.49
CA VAL A 218 24.26 5.60 -0.89
C VAL A 218 23.31 6.32 -1.84
N ILE A 219 23.85 6.96 -2.87
CA ILE A 219 23.05 7.58 -3.93
C ILE A 219 23.57 7.15 -5.30
N THR A 220 22.65 6.75 -6.16
CA THR A 220 22.88 6.60 -7.59
C THR A 220 21.86 7.42 -8.38
N CYS A 221 22.35 8.37 -9.19
CA CYS A 221 21.50 9.19 -10.04
C CYS A 221 22.09 9.32 -11.46
N SER A 222 21.27 9.07 -12.48
CA SER A 222 21.76 8.95 -13.87
C SER A 222 21.71 10.22 -14.71
N ARG A 223 20.88 11.25 -14.40
CA ARG A 223 20.79 12.44 -15.27
C ARG A 223 20.88 13.78 -14.54
N SER A 224 20.03 14.03 -13.56
CA SER A 224 19.91 15.36 -12.95
C SER A 224 19.50 15.30 -11.49
N MET A 225 20.15 16.11 -10.66
CA MET A 225 19.76 16.41 -9.28
C MET A 225 19.83 17.93 -9.11
N ALA A 226 18.84 18.52 -8.42
CA ALA A 226 18.79 19.93 -8.09
C ALA A 226 18.28 20.10 -6.66
N GLY A 227 19.04 20.79 -5.81
CA GLY A 227 18.76 20.96 -4.39
C GLY A 227 20.05 21.05 -3.59
N ASP A 228 19.95 21.44 -2.33
CA ASP A 228 21.09 21.57 -1.45
C ASP A 228 21.52 20.20 -0.91
N LEU A 229 22.83 20.02 -0.76
CA LEU A 229 23.44 18.80 -0.26
C LEU A 229 24.10 19.12 1.09
N ALA A 230 23.46 18.72 2.19
CA ALA A 230 23.99 18.93 3.55
C ALA A 230 24.57 17.62 4.12
N ASP A 231 25.72 17.72 4.79
CA ASP A 231 26.43 16.62 5.47
C ASP A 231 26.86 15.42 4.61
N LEU A 232 26.85 15.57 3.28
CA LEU A 232 27.55 14.64 2.40
C LEU A 232 29.08 14.79 2.61
N GLN A 233 29.75 13.69 2.94
CA GLN A 233 31.22 13.62 2.93
C GLN A 233 31.73 13.64 1.48
N VAL A 234 31.66 14.82 0.85
CA VAL A 234 32.04 15.07 -0.54
C VAL A 234 33.56 14.97 -0.69
N ARG A 235 34.02 13.93 -1.40
CA ARG A 235 35.26 14.00 -2.17
C ARG A 235 34.87 14.07 -3.65
N SER A 236 34.92 15.28 -4.19
CA SER A 236 34.59 15.65 -5.57
C SER A 236 35.28 14.76 -6.62
N PRO A 237 34.64 14.55 -7.79
CA PRO A 237 35.02 15.41 -8.92
C PRO A 237 33.84 15.91 -9.76
N GLY A 238 33.96 17.15 -10.24
CA GLY A 238 33.54 17.57 -11.58
C GLY A 238 32.04 17.61 -11.88
N GLN A 239 31.55 18.81 -12.17
CA GLN A 239 30.28 19.02 -12.88
C GLN A 239 30.16 18.08 -14.09
N HIS A 240 28.98 17.49 -14.26
CA HIS A 240 28.64 16.48 -15.28
C HIS A 240 29.37 15.14 -15.14
N SER A 241 28.82 14.19 -14.38
CA SER A 241 28.81 12.73 -14.68
C SER A 241 28.25 11.92 -13.50
N SER A 242 27.49 10.87 -13.84
CA SER A 242 27.04 9.74 -13.02
C SER A 242 27.56 9.68 -11.57
N CYS A 243 26.68 9.96 -10.60
CA CYS A 243 26.96 9.69 -9.19
C CYS A 243 26.87 8.18 -8.93
N SER A 244 27.97 7.59 -8.46
CA SER A 244 27.96 6.33 -7.73
C SER A 244 28.88 6.47 -6.52
N PHE A 245 28.28 6.61 -5.34
CA PHE A 245 28.96 6.60 -4.04
C PHE A 245 28.41 5.44 -3.21
N ILE A 246 29.29 4.61 -2.66
CA ILE A 246 28.95 3.47 -1.81
C ILE A 246 29.57 3.74 -0.43
N SER A 247 28.76 4.09 0.57
CA SER A 247 29.15 3.97 1.97
C SER A 247 29.09 2.49 2.39
N SER A 248 30.00 2.09 3.28
CA SER A 248 30.27 0.70 3.61
C SER A 248 29.45 0.21 4.82
N GLN A 249 28.11 0.16 4.71
CA GLN A 249 27.22 -0.45 5.71
C GLN A 249 26.45 -1.66 5.13
N LYS A 250 27.16 -2.70 4.69
CA LYS A 250 26.56 -3.82 3.92
C LYS A 250 25.80 -4.89 4.72
N ALA A 251 25.95 -4.95 6.05
CA ALA A 251 25.50 -6.09 6.84
C ALA A 251 24.06 -5.99 7.41
N PRO A 252 23.64 -4.89 8.06
CA PRO A 252 22.29 -4.79 8.64
C PRO A 252 21.20 -4.67 7.56
N LEU A 253 21.45 -3.86 6.53
CA LEU A 253 20.60 -3.67 5.35
C LEU A 253 20.24 -4.98 4.65
N ARG A 254 21.22 -5.89 4.49
CA ARG A 254 20.98 -7.18 3.81
C ARG A 254 20.02 -8.07 4.57
N TYR A 255 20.08 -8.11 5.90
CA TYR A 255 19.23 -8.98 6.70
C TYR A 255 17.78 -8.48 6.71
N ARG A 256 17.58 -7.16 6.81
CA ARG A 256 16.25 -6.51 6.77
C ARG A 256 15.60 -6.63 5.40
N LEU A 257 16.29 -6.28 4.32
CA LEU A 257 15.77 -6.48 2.96
C LEU A 257 15.46 -7.95 2.66
N HIS A 258 16.20 -8.91 3.23
CA HIS A 258 15.93 -10.34 3.01
C HIS A 258 14.64 -10.78 3.71
N HIS A 259 14.38 -10.30 4.93
CA HIS A 259 13.13 -10.55 5.64
C HIS A 259 11.93 -9.96 4.89
N VAL A 260 12.05 -8.71 4.45
CA VAL A 260 11.03 -8.02 3.64
C VAL A 260 10.79 -8.75 2.31
N ALA A 261 11.86 -9.11 1.60
CA ALA A 261 11.76 -9.87 0.35
C ALA A 261 11.16 -11.27 0.55
N MET A 262 11.46 -11.95 1.66
CA MET A 262 10.83 -13.24 2.00
C MET A 262 9.34 -13.07 2.30
N ARG A 263 8.95 -12.06 3.08
CA ARG A 263 7.53 -11.76 3.37
C ARG A 263 6.76 -11.44 2.08
N LEU A 264 7.29 -10.57 1.22
CA LEU A 264 6.74 -10.28 -0.11
C LEU A 264 6.60 -11.54 -0.98
N CYS A 265 7.60 -12.43 -0.95
CA CYS A 265 7.57 -13.69 -1.70
C CYS A 265 6.47 -14.63 -1.19
N MET A 266 6.31 -14.75 0.13
CA MET A 266 5.24 -15.55 0.75
C MET A 266 3.85 -14.97 0.45
N LEU A 267 3.68 -13.65 0.54
CA LEU A 267 2.44 -12.95 0.24
C LEU A 267 2.03 -13.07 -1.25
N SER A 268 3.00 -12.92 -2.16
CA SER A 268 2.74 -13.05 -3.61
C SER A 268 2.45 -14.49 -4.05
N LEU A 269 3.01 -15.50 -3.37
CA LEU A 269 2.65 -16.91 -3.56
C LEU A 269 1.25 -17.25 -3.05
N SER A 270 0.81 -16.62 -1.95
CA SER A 270 -0.56 -16.75 -1.41
C SER A 270 -1.63 -16.12 -2.31
N MET A 271 -1.30 -14.98 -2.95
CA MET A 271 -2.24 -14.18 -3.78
C MET A 271 -2.34 -14.63 -5.25
N GLY A 272 -1.58 -15.63 -5.71
CA GLY A 272 -1.74 -16.25 -7.04
C GLY A 272 -1.40 -15.38 -8.26
N ASN A 273 -0.70 -14.25 -8.08
CA ASN A 273 -0.42 -13.29 -9.16
C ASN A 273 1.05 -13.36 -9.62
N LEU A 274 1.31 -14.02 -10.74
CA LEU A 274 2.65 -14.26 -11.30
C LEU A 274 3.48 -12.98 -11.59
N ASN A 275 2.81 -11.84 -11.78
CA ASN A 275 3.49 -10.57 -12.07
C ASN A 275 4.15 -9.94 -10.83
N ASP A 276 3.63 -10.21 -9.63
CA ASP A 276 4.20 -9.71 -8.36
C ASP A 276 5.37 -10.60 -7.90
N ALA A 277 5.33 -11.90 -8.20
CA ALA A 277 6.47 -12.81 -8.03
C ALA A 277 7.68 -12.43 -8.90
N ILE A 278 7.45 -11.90 -10.10
CA ILE A 278 8.51 -11.35 -10.97
C ILE A 278 9.09 -10.06 -10.36
N PHE A 279 8.28 -9.25 -9.67
CA PHE A 279 8.73 -8.02 -8.99
C PHE A 279 9.51 -8.32 -7.70
N ALA A 280 9.11 -9.34 -6.93
CA ALA A 280 9.89 -9.90 -5.82
C ALA A 280 11.24 -10.50 -6.30
N MET A 281 11.24 -11.16 -7.47
CA MET A 281 12.49 -11.55 -8.12
C MET A 281 13.33 -10.35 -8.59
N VAL A 282 12.75 -9.23 -8.99
CA VAL A 282 13.48 -7.99 -9.33
C VAL A 282 14.15 -7.38 -8.09
N LEU A 283 13.54 -7.46 -6.90
CA LEU A 283 14.22 -7.13 -5.63
C LEU A 283 15.40 -8.07 -5.35
N TYR A 284 15.26 -9.37 -5.65
CA TYR A 284 16.36 -10.34 -5.59
C TYR A 284 17.43 -10.12 -6.69
N SER A 285 17.08 -9.46 -7.80
CA SER A 285 17.91 -9.30 -9.01
C SER A 285 18.44 -7.88 -9.23
N SER A 286 18.10 -6.93 -8.36
CA SER A 286 18.64 -5.55 -8.37
C SER A 286 20.05 -5.52 -7.73
N PRO A 287 20.92 -4.56 -8.06
CA PRO A 287 22.35 -4.75 -8.40
C PRO A 287 23.31 -5.00 -7.21
N PHE A 288 22.92 -5.77 -6.19
CA PHE A 288 23.84 -6.24 -5.15
C PHE A 288 24.77 -7.38 -5.58
N SER A 289 24.63 -7.86 -6.81
CA SER A 289 25.66 -8.63 -7.53
C SER A 289 26.74 -7.67 -8.04
N LEU A 290 27.77 -7.43 -7.22
CA LEU A 290 28.96 -6.70 -7.67
C LEU A 290 29.64 -7.43 -8.84
N PRO A 291 30.36 -6.70 -9.72
CA PRO A 291 31.15 -7.30 -10.77
C PRO A 291 32.24 -8.17 -10.16
N VAL A 292 32.37 -9.40 -10.66
CA VAL A 292 33.58 -10.19 -10.46
C VAL A 292 34.73 -9.36 -11.02
N ARG A 293 35.58 -8.83 -10.14
CA ARG A 293 36.86 -8.24 -10.50
C ARG A 293 37.62 -9.26 -11.35
N LYS A 294 37.82 -8.98 -12.64
CA LYS A 294 39.10 -9.36 -13.24
C LYS A 294 40.08 -8.27 -12.86
N CYS A 295 41.01 -8.64 -11.98
CA CYS A 295 42.18 -7.85 -11.70
C CYS A 295 42.93 -7.61 -13.02
N ASP A 296 43.01 -6.36 -13.46
CA ASP A 296 44.03 -5.95 -14.41
C ASP A 296 45.37 -5.83 -13.67
N PRO A 297 46.43 -6.50 -14.10
CA PRO A 297 47.76 -6.26 -13.57
C PRO A 297 48.28 -4.91 -14.08
N ARG A 298 48.86 -4.14 -13.16
CA ARG A 298 49.35 -2.76 -13.33
C ARG A 298 50.28 -2.57 -14.55
N PRO A 299 50.36 -1.33 -15.07
CA PRO A 299 51.42 -0.91 -15.97
C PRO A 299 52.69 -0.55 -15.17
N ASN A 300 53.86 -0.92 -15.69
CA ASN A 300 55.03 -0.02 -15.76
C ASN A 300 56.21 -0.66 -16.51
N SER A 301 56.61 0.05 -17.58
CA SER A 301 57.99 0.42 -17.96
C SER A 301 59.10 -0.63 -17.83
N GLN A 302 59.51 -1.21 -18.96
CA GLN A 302 60.66 -0.78 -19.78
C GLN A 302 60.56 -1.43 -21.17
#